data_AF-A0A2R6BCC7-F1
#
_entry.id   AF-A0A2R6BCC7-F1
#
_cell.length_a   1.000
_cell.length_b   1.000
_cell.length_c   1.000
_cell.angle_alpha   90.00
_cell.angle_beta   90.00
_cell.angle_gamma   90.00
#
_symmetry.space_group_name_H-M   'P 1'
#
loop_
_entity.id
_entity.type
_entity.pdbx_description
1 polymer ?
#
loop_
_entity_poly.entity_id
_entity_poly.type
_entity_poly.pdbx_seq_one_letter_code
_entity_poly.pdbx_strand_id
1 'polypeptide(L)' 'MNDPVCGKQVDQKTKFRVVFKKNEYIFCSMVCESEFKRSPEKYLTKPANQKSGGA' A
#
# COMPACT_ATOMS: atom_id res chain seq x y z
N MET A 1 2.91 -7.47 4.37
CA MET A 1 2.72 -6.05 3.96
C MET A 1 1.22 -5.85 3.76
N ASN A 2 0.67 -4.69 4.09
CA ASN A 2 -0.79 -4.45 4.05
C ASN A 2 -1.18 -3.63 2.82
N ASP A 3 -2.33 -3.97 2.26
CA ASP A 3 -2.96 -3.21 1.18
C ASP A 3 -3.44 -1.86 1.74
N PRO A 4 -2.95 -0.71 1.24
CA PRO A 4 -3.33 0.61 1.75
C PRO A 4 -4.78 1.02 1.37
N VAL A 5 -5.41 0.32 0.42
CA VAL A 5 -6.79 0.60 0.01
C VAL A 5 -7.78 -0.10 0.93
N CYS A 6 -7.59 -1.40 1.17
CA CYS A 6 -8.55 -2.21 1.93
C CYS A 6 -8.05 -2.66 3.32
N GLY A 7 -6.78 -2.43 3.65
CA GLY A 7 -6.16 -2.84 4.92
C GLY A 7 -5.85 -4.32 5.05
N LYS A 8 -6.18 -5.15 4.04
CA LYS A 8 -5.93 -6.59 4.07
C LYS A 8 -4.43 -6.89 4.13
N GLN A 9 -4.09 -7.98 4.81
CA GLN A 9 -2.75 -8.54 4.74
C GLN A 9 -2.52 -9.14 3.36
N VAL A 10 -1.40 -8.80 2.75
CA VAL A 10 -1.01 -9.25 1.41
C VAL A 10 0.35 -9.92 1.47
N ASP A 11 0.45 -11.04 0.75
CA ASP A 11 1.70 -11.74 0.53
C ASP A 11 2.67 -10.89 -0.28
N GLN A 12 3.93 -10.85 0.16
CA GLN A 12 5.01 -10.16 -0.58
C GLN A 12 5.28 -10.76 -1.96
N LYS A 13 4.78 -11.97 -2.23
CA LYS A 13 4.84 -12.62 -3.55
C LYS A 13 3.77 -12.13 -4.53
N THR A 14 2.90 -11.18 -4.12
CA THR A 14 1.90 -10.63 -5.02
C THR A 14 2.55 -9.95 -6.23
N LYS A 15 1.90 -10.08 -7.38
CA LYS A 15 2.28 -9.35 -8.59
C LYS A 15 1.70 -7.93 -8.62
N PHE A 16 0.70 -7.66 -7.78
CA PHE A 16 0.04 -6.36 -7.72
C PHE A 16 0.83 -5.44 -6.81
N ARG A 17 1.69 -4.62 -7.40
CA ARG A 17 2.58 -3.70 -6.70
C ARG A 17 2.79 -2.42 -7.49
N VAL A 18 2.96 -1.31 -6.78
CA VAL A 18 3.15 0.02 -7.35
C VAL A 18 4.24 0.73 -6.59
N VAL A 19 5.19 1.29 -7.34
CA VAL A 19 6.21 2.18 -6.79
C VAL A 19 5.69 3.61 -6.85
N PHE A 20 5.53 4.25 -5.69
CA PHE A 20 5.08 5.63 -5.57
C PHE A 20 5.94 6.38 -4.55
N LYS A 21 6.44 7.58 -4.91
CA LYS A 21 7.34 8.39 -4.06
C LYS A 21 8.51 7.57 -3.46
N LYS A 22 9.16 6.73 -4.28
CA LYS A 22 10.27 5.82 -3.89
C LYS A 22 9.90 4.72 -2.87
N ASN A 23 8.61 4.53 -2.58
CA ASN A 23 8.12 3.44 -1.73
C ASN A 23 7.37 2.42 -2.59
N GLU A 24 7.59 1.13 -2.31
CA GLU A 24 6.83 0.04 -2.94
C GLU A 24 5.59 -0.28 -2.10
N TYR A 25 4.43 -0.23 -2.73
CA TYR A 25 3.15 -0.61 -2.15
C TYR A 25 2.64 -1.88 -2.82
N ILE A 26 2.04 -2.78 -2.04
CA ILE A 26 1.49 -4.04 -2.55
C ILE A 26 -0.02 -4.11 -2.33
N PHE A 27 -0.71 -4.86 -3.19
CA PHE A 27 -2.17 -4.91 -3.22
C PHE A 27 -2.68 -6.35 -3.26
N CYS A 28 -3.84 -6.57 -2.66
CA CYS A 28 -4.49 -7.87 -2.64
C CYS A 28 -5.08 -8.25 -4.01
N SER A 29 -5.35 -7.25 -4.85
CA SER A 29 -6.01 -7.43 -6.14
C SER A 29 -5.72 -6.27 -7.09
N MET A 30 -5.94 -6.51 -8.38
CA MET A 30 -5.84 -5.49 -9.43
C MET A 30 -6.77 -4.28 -9.19
N VAL A 31 -7.93 -4.50 -8.56
CA VAL A 31 -8.88 -3.43 -8.24
C VAL A 31 -8.27 -2.46 -7.22
N CYS A 32 -7.69 -2.97 -6.13
CA CYS A 32 -7.02 -2.14 -5.13
C CYS A 32 -5.80 -1.42 -5.72
N GLU A 33 -5.02 -2.09 -6.57
CA GLU A 33 -3.92 -1.47 -7.30
C GLU A 33 -4.40 -0.29 -8.16
N SER A 34 -5.49 -0.47 -8.91
CA SER A 34 -6.04 0.54 -9.81
C SER A 34 -6.62 1.73 -9.05
N GLU A 35 -7.33 1.48 -7.95
CA GLU A 35 -7.85 2.52 -7.06
C GLU A 35 -6.71 3.33 -6.44
N PHE A 36 -5.66 2.66 -5.98
CA PHE A 36 -4.46 3.34 -5.48
C PHE A 36 -3.79 4.18 -6.57
N LYS A 37 -3.63 3.68 -7.79
CA LYS A 37 -3.08 4.45 -8.91
C LYS A 37 -3.91 5.69 -9.24
N ARG A 38 -5.24 5.64 -9.09
CA ARG A 38 -6.15 6.76 -9.32
C ARG A 38 -6.01 7.87 -8.29
N SER A 39 -5.77 7.53 -7.02
CA SER A 39 -5.69 8.53 -5.95
C SER A 39 -4.76 8.08 -4.82
N PRO A 40 -3.44 7.94 -5.08
CA PRO A 40 -2.52 7.35 -4.11
C PRO A 40 -2.43 8.18 -2.83
N GLU A 41 -2.45 9.51 -2.95
CA GLU A 41 -2.36 10.43 -1.82
C GLU A 41 -3.53 10.27 -0.83
N LYS A 42 -4.72 9.85 -1.30
CA LYS A 42 -5.88 9.57 -0.45
C LYS A 42 -5.66 8.35 0.47
N TYR A 43 -4.89 7.38 0.01
CA TYR A 43 -4.59 6.15 0.77
C TYR A 43 -3.33 6.30 1.63
N LEU A 44 -2.46 7.26 1.30
CA LEU A 44 -1.23 7.57 2.04
C LEU A 44 -1.41 8.64 3.12
N THR A 45 -2.53 9.36 3.13
CA THR A 45 -2.85 10.40 4.11
C THR A 45 -3.31 9.85 5.46
N LYS A 46 -3.66 8.57 5.53
CA LYS A 46 -3.81 7.89 6.82
C LYS A 46 -2.45 7.34 7.25
N PRO A 47 -1.98 7.61 8.48
CA PRO A 47 -0.80 6.94 8.99
C PRO A 47 -1.13 5.46 9.09
N ALA A 48 -0.72 4.69 8.08
CA ALA A 48 -0.65 3.24 8.18
C ALA A 48 0.42 2.97 9.23
N ASN A 49 -0.04 2.79 10.46
CA ASN A 49 0.74 2.45 11.64
C ASN A 49 1.70 1.29 11.35
N GLN A 50 2.94 1.61 11.00
CA GLN A 50 4.11 0.73 11.02
C GLN A 50 5.27 1.55 11.61
N LYS A 51 5.25 1.59 12.95
CA LYS A 51 6.40 1.68 13.86
C LYS A 51 7.50 2.69 13.52
N SER A 52 7.45 3.82 14.21
CA SER A 52 8.63 4.44 14.80
C SER A 52 9.43 3.37 15.56
N GLY A 53 10.68 3.17 15.17
CA GLY A 53 11.71 2.54 15.99
C GLY A 53 12.84 3.53 16.14
N GLY A 54 12.66 4.50 17.04
CA GLY A 54 13.71 5.40 17.49
C GLY A 54 14.42 4.83 18.70
N ALA A 55 15.73 5.10 18.77
CA ALA A 55 16.58 5.42 19.93
C ALA A 55 18.02 5.11 19.53
#